data_AF-A0A9P7MKJ7-F1
#
_entry.id   AF-A0A9P7MKJ7-F1
#
_cell.length_a   1.000
_cell.length_b   1.000
_cell.length_c   1.000
_cell.angle_alpha   90.00
_cell.angle_beta   90.00
_cell.angle_gamma   90.00
#
_symmetry.space_group_name_H-M   'P 1'
#
loop_
_entity.id
_entity.type
_entity.pdbx_description
1 polymer ?
#
loop_
_entity_poly.entity_id
_entity_poly.type
_entity_poly.pdbx_seq_one_letter_code
_entity_poly.pdbx_strand_id
1 'polypeptide(L)'
;MDRSRRSAATGFDSQANNSNGLGQEFTQNVINAMGPNTPPRLREVMASLIQHLHDFAREVQLTADEWMTGVQLINQAGQMSDQKRNEGQLMCDILGLES
;
A
#
# COMPACT_ATOMS: atom_id res chain seq x y z
N MET A 1 -4.35 37.00 -45.19
CA MET A 1 -5.00 36.60 -43.93
C MET A 1 -6.03 35.54 -44.28
N ASP A 2 -6.10 34.34 -43.74
CA ASP A 2 -5.28 33.60 -42.78
C ASP A 2 -5.86 32.16 -42.71
N ARG A 3 -4.96 31.16 -42.60
CA ARG A 3 -5.14 29.77 -42.09
C ARG A 3 -6.36 28.96 -42.58
N SER A 4 -6.23 28.14 -43.62
CA SER A 4 -5.68 26.77 -43.58
C SER A 4 -5.24 26.26 -42.20
N ARG A 5 -6.00 25.31 -41.63
CA ARG A 5 -5.59 24.22 -40.71
C ARG A 5 -6.85 23.50 -40.17
N ARG A 6 -7.41 22.57 -40.94
CA ARG A 6 -8.12 21.42 -40.34
C ARG A 6 -7.03 20.44 -39.89
N SER A 7 -6.70 20.49 -38.61
CA SER A 7 -5.77 19.56 -37.97
C SER A 7 -6.57 18.51 -37.21
N ALA A 8 -6.25 17.26 -37.54
CA ALA A 8 -6.59 15.98 -36.94
C ALA A 8 -7.43 15.99 -35.65
N ALA A 9 -8.55 15.28 -35.70
CA ALA A 9 -9.10 14.60 -34.55
C ALA A 9 -8.08 13.55 -34.09
N THR A 10 -7.17 13.94 -33.20
CA THR A 10 -6.36 12.99 -32.45
C THR A 10 -7.31 12.25 -31.52
N GLY A 11 -7.47 10.95 -31.77
CA GLY A 11 -8.17 10.07 -30.85
C GLY A 11 -7.61 10.28 -29.45
N PHE A 12 -8.50 10.56 -28.50
CA PHE A 12 -8.19 10.31 -27.10
C PHE A 12 -7.96 8.80 -27.01
N ASP A 13 -6.69 8.40 -27.08
CA ASP A 13 -6.28 7.06 -26.75
C ASP A 13 -6.79 6.81 -25.32
N SER A 14 -7.85 6.03 -25.25
CA SER A 14 -8.41 5.49 -24.05
C SER A 14 -7.40 4.52 -23.44
N GLN A 15 -6.38 5.06 -22.76
CA GLN A 15 -5.67 4.33 -21.72
C GLN A 15 -6.57 4.26 -20.48
N ALA A 16 -7.69 3.55 -20.63
CA ALA A 16 -8.29 2.83 -19.53
C ALA A 16 -7.40 1.62 -19.25
N ASN A 17 -6.21 1.84 -18.67
CA ASN A 17 -5.34 0.75 -18.26
C ASN A 17 -5.47 0.58 -16.74
N ASN A 18 -6.52 -0.15 -16.36
CA ASN A 18 -6.67 -0.91 -15.11
C ASN A 18 -5.86 -0.38 -13.92
N SER A 19 -6.35 0.70 -13.30
CA SER A 19 -5.89 1.13 -11.98
C SER A 19 -6.41 0.16 -10.91
N ASN A 20 -5.95 -1.09 -10.94
CA ASN A 20 -6.01 -1.96 -9.78
C ASN A 20 -5.10 -1.28 -8.75
N GLY A 21 -5.69 -0.67 -7.71
CA GLY A 21 -5.01 0.25 -6.79
C GLY A 21 -3.75 -0.31 -6.12
N LEU A 22 -3.57 -1.63 -6.17
CA LEU A 22 -2.38 -2.35 -5.72
C LEU A 22 -1.85 -3.27 -6.83
N GLY A 23 -1.60 -2.79 -8.05
CA GLY A 23 -0.92 -3.62 -9.07
C GLY A 23 0.48 -4.08 -8.64
N GLN A 24 1.05 -5.08 -9.30
CA GLN A 24 2.45 -5.48 -9.04
C GLN A 24 3.43 -4.34 -9.33
N GLU A 25 3.18 -3.53 -10.36
CA GLU A 25 3.95 -2.31 -10.64
C GLU A 25 3.89 -1.32 -9.47
N PHE A 26 2.68 -1.07 -8.93
CA PHE A 26 2.52 -0.21 -7.75
C PHE A 26 3.27 -0.75 -6.53
N THR A 27 3.18 -2.06 -6.29
CA THR A 27 3.89 -2.74 -5.19
C THR A 27 5.39 -2.55 -5.31
N GLN A 28 5.94 -2.74 -6.52
CA GLN A 28 7.36 -2.53 -6.76
C GLN A 28 7.77 -1.07 -6.60
N ASN A 29 6.92 -0.11 -7.00
CA ASN A 29 7.16 1.31 -6.79
C ASN A 29 7.24 1.66 -5.30
N VAL A 30 6.36 1.09 -4.47
CA VAL A 30 6.40 1.28 -3.01
C VAL A 30 7.66 0.68 -2.40
N ILE A 31 8.07 -0.53 -2.81
CA ILE A 31 9.33 -1.15 -2.35
C ILE A 31 10.54 -0.30 -2.77
N ASN A 32 10.55 0.22 -4.00
CA ASN A 32 11.64 1.03 -4.54
C ASN A 32 11.71 2.43 -3.93
N ALA A 33 10.65 2.91 -3.27
CA ALA A 33 10.65 4.18 -2.54
C ALA A 33 11.59 4.17 -1.32
N MET A 34 12.04 2.99 -0.86
CA MET A 34 13.08 2.89 0.16
C MET A 34 14.39 3.52 -0.33
N GLY A 35 14.85 4.57 0.35
CA GLY A 35 16.02 5.35 -0.04
C GLY A 35 17.35 4.56 -0.06
N PRO A 36 18.39 5.09 -0.72
CA PRO A 36 19.65 4.37 -0.94
C PRO A 36 20.39 3.99 0.35
N ASN A 37 20.12 4.67 1.45
CA ASN A 37 20.77 4.44 2.76
C ASN A 37 20.01 3.46 3.66
N THR A 38 18.92 2.83 3.19
CA THR A 38 18.20 1.82 3.98
C THR A 38 19.12 0.61 4.25
N PRO A 39 19.31 0.21 5.53
CA PRO A 39 20.12 -0.96 5.88
C PRO A 39 19.68 -2.22 5.11
N PRO A 40 20.61 -3.08 4.65
CA PRO A 40 20.26 -4.23 3.80
C PRO A 40 19.22 -5.16 4.42
N ARG A 41 19.36 -5.48 5.71
CA ARG A 41 18.40 -6.34 6.42
C ARG A 41 17.02 -5.68 6.55
N LEU A 42 16.98 -4.38 6.82
CA LEU A 42 15.71 -3.66 6.91
C LEU A 42 15.00 -3.62 5.55
N ARG A 43 15.74 -3.40 4.47
CA ARG A 43 15.21 -3.42 3.10
C ARG A 43 14.60 -4.78 2.77
N GLU A 44 15.28 -5.87 3.10
CA GLU A 44 14.78 -7.24 2.87
C GLU A 44 13.46 -7.48 3.62
N VAL A 45 13.43 -7.19 4.92
CA VAL A 45 12.25 -7.43 5.78
C VAL A 45 11.08 -6.56 5.32
N MET A 46 11.30 -5.26 5.08
CA MET A 46 10.23 -4.36 4.67
C MET A 46 9.72 -4.67 3.26
N ALA A 47 10.59 -5.05 2.32
CA ALA A 47 10.16 -5.47 0.99
C ALA A 47 9.24 -6.69 1.05
N SER A 48 9.60 -7.71 1.83
CA SER A 48 8.78 -8.91 2.03
C SER A 48 7.43 -8.55 2.69
N LEU A 49 7.44 -7.75 3.75
CA LEU A 49 6.20 -7.31 4.42
C LEU A 49 5.26 -6.56 3.46
N ILE A 50 5.77 -5.59 2.70
CA ILE A 50 4.98 -4.80 1.74
C ILE A 50 4.40 -5.71 0.66
N GLN A 51 5.22 -6.62 0.12
CA GLN A 51 4.77 -7.58 -0.90
C GLN A 51 3.60 -8.41 -0.38
N HIS A 52 3.74 -9.05 0.78
CA HIS A 52 2.71 -9.91 1.35
C HIS A 52 1.44 -9.15 1.75
N LEU A 53 1.56 -7.92 2.28
CA LEU A 53 0.39 -7.10 2.60
C LEU A 53 -0.40 -6.70 1.34
N HIS A 54 0.31 -6.34 0.27
CA HIS A 54 -0.34 -6.01 -1.00
C HIS A 54 -0.95 -7.26 -1.67
N ASP A 55 -0.30 -8.43 -1.56
CA ASP A 55 -0.84 -9.70 -2.03
C ASP A 55 -2.12 -10.07 -1.25
N PHE A 56 -2.10 -9.96 0.08
CA PHE A 56 -3.28 -10.17 0.92
C PHE A 56 -4.44 -9.26 0.52
N ALA A 57 -4.19 -7.96 0.35
CA ALA A 57 -5.23 -7.00 -0.02
C ALA A 57 -5.83 -7.29 -1.40
N ARG A 58 -5.03 -7.78 -2.35
CA ARG A 58 -5.52 -8.25 -3.66
C ARG A 58 -6.32 -9.54 -3.54
N GLU A 59 -5.82 -10.51 -2.76
CA GLU A 59 -6.43 -11.82 -2.57
C GLU A 59 -7.86 -11.71 -2.03
N VAL A 60 -8.06 -10.88 -1.00
CA VAL A 60 -9.36 -10.70 -0.36
C VAL A 60 -10.22 -9.62 -1.02
N GLN A 61 -9.72 -8.96 -2.07
CA GLN A 61 -10.36 -7.79 -2.69
C GLN A 61 -10.73 -6.71 -1.65
N LEU A 62 -9.77 -6.37 -0.80
CA LEU A 62 -9.95 -5.51 0.36
C LEU A 62 -10.64 -4.19 -0.02
N THR A 63 -11.77 -3.92 0.61
CA THR A 63 -12.52 -2.67 0.39
C THR A 63 -11.97 -1.52 1.22
N ALA A 64 -12.30 -0.28 0.83
CA ALA A 64 -11.91 0.90 1.58
C ALA A 64 -12.46 0.92 3.01
N ASP A 65 -13.68 0.41 3.21
CA ASP A 65 -14.35 0.37 4.53
C ASP A 65 -13.69 -0.67 5.46
N GLU A 66 -13.35 -1.85 4.93
CA GLU A 66 -12.61 -2.88 5.68
C GLU A 66 -11.19 -2.40 6.02
N TRP A 67 -10.50 -1.75 5.07
CA TRP A 67 -9.21 -1.12 5.32
C TRP A 67 -9.31 -0.08 6.44
N MET A 68 -10.32 0.80 6.40
CA MET A 68 -10.52 1.82 7.41
C MET A 68 -10.81 1.21 8.79
N THR A 69 -11.52 0.08 8.84
CA THR A 69 -11.74 -0.67 10.08
C THR A 69 -10.41 -1.18 10.66
N GLY A 70 -9.52 -1.73 9.83
CA GLY A 70 -8.17 -2.14 10.26
C GLY A 70 -7.32 -0.96 10.73
N VAL A 71 -7.39 0.19 10.06
CA VAL A 71 -6.71 1.42 10.51
C VAL A 71 -7.23 1.89 11.86
N GLN A 72 -8.55 1.83 12.10
CA GLN A 72 -9.15 2.18 13.38
C GLN A 72 -8.67 1.25 14.50
N LEU A 73 -8.55 -0.05 14.25
CA LEU A 73 -7.98 -1.02 15.21
C LEU A 73 -6.57 -0.62 15.63
N ILE A 74 -5.67 -0.37 14.66
CA ILE A 74 -4.28 0.05 14.92
C ILE A 74 -4.25 1.36 15.73
N ASN A 75 -5.07 2.34 15.35
CA ASN A 75 -5.15 3.62 16.06
C ASN A 75 -5.66 3.47 17.50
N GLN A 76 -6.68 2.63 17.72
CA GLN A 76 -7.20 2.35 19.06
C GLN A 76 -6.15 1.67 19.94
N ALA A 77 -5.42 0.69 19.41
CA ALA A 77 -4.31 0.07 20.12
C ALA A 77 -3.24 1.11 20.51
N GLY A 78 -2.90 2.02 19.59
CA GLY A 78 -1.99 3.14 19.90
C GLY A 78 -2.50 4.03 21.03
N GLN A 79 -3.79 4.39 21.04
CA GLN A 79 -4.41 5.24 22.07
C GLN A 79 -4.54 4.55 23.44
N MET A 80 -4.72 3.23 23.44
CA MET A 80 -4.86 2.43 24.67
C MET A 80 -3.50 2.07 25.29
N SER A 81 -2.41 2.18 24.54
CA SER A 81 -1.07 1.88 25.03
C SER A 81 -0.59 2.92 26.06
N ASP A 82 0.10 2.44 27.08
CA ASP A 82 0.70 3.26 28.15
C ASP A 82 2.07 2.70 28.58
N GLN A 83 2.63 3.21 29.68
CA GLN A 83 3.94 2.76 30.18
C GLN A 83 3.96 1.29 30.64
N LYS A 84 2.79 0.69 30.91
CA LYS A 84 2.63 -0.67 31.42
C LYS A 84 2.09 -1.63 30.36
N ARG A 85 1.39 -1.12 29.34
CA ARG A 85 0.73 -1.92 28.30
C ARG A 85 1.10 -1.43 26.91
N ASN A 86 1.61 -2.33 26.08
CA ASN A 86 1.86 -2.09 24.67
C ASN A 86 0.85 -2.89 23.85
N GLU A 87 -0.27 -2.26 23.49
CA GLU A 87 -1.33 -2.94 22.73
C GLU A 87 -0.90 -3.28 21.31
N GLY A 88 0.09 -2.55 20.75
CA GLY A 88 0.68 -2.91 19.46
C GLY A 88 1.42 -4.25 19.52
N GLN A 89 2.09 -4.54 20.65
CA GLN A 89 2.68 -5.84 20.90
C GLN A 89 1.61 -6.92 21.11
N LEU A 90 0.55 -6.62 21.88
CA LEU A 90 -0.56 -7.57 22.07
C LEU A 90 -1.31 -7.88 20.76
N MET A 91 -1.37 -6.93 19.84
CA MET A 91 -1.85 -7.21 18.48
C MET A 91 -0.95 -8.23 17.77
N CYS A 92 0.37 -8.20 17.97
CA CYS A 92 1.28 -9.21 17.43
C CYS A 92 1.00 -10.61 17.98
N ASP A 93 0.53 -10.74 19.23
CA ASP A 93 0.09 -12.02 19.80
C ASP A 93 -1.13 -12.57 19.04
N ILE A 94 -2.11 -11.70 18.75
CA ILE A 94 -3.30 -12.08 17.97
C ILE A 94 -2.92 -12.51 16.54
N LEU A 95 -1.91 -11.86 15.96
CA LEU A 95 -1.38 -12.18 14.64
C LEU A 95 -0.42 -13.38 14.64
N GLY A 96 -0.06 -13.92 15.81
CA GLY A 96 0.80 -15.09 15.95
C GLY A 96 2.28 -14.84 15.65
N LEU A 97 2.76 -13.60 15.84
CA LEU A 97 4.18 -13.25 15.66
C LEU A 97 5.03 -13.47 16.93
N GLU A 98 4.39 -13.57 18.09
CA GLU A 98 5.02 -13.95 19.35
C GLU A 98 4.52 -15.34 19.79
N SER A 99 5.40 -16.17 20.33
CA SER A 99 5.14 -17.55 20.79
C SER A 99 5.49 -17.71 22.26
#